data_AF-A0A942YLZ8-F1
#
_entry.id   AF-A0A942YLZ8-F1
#
_cell.length_a   1.000
_cell.length_b   1.000
_cell.length_c   1.000
_cell.angle_alpha   90.00
_cell.angle_beta   90.00
_cell.angle_gamma   90.00
#
_symmetry.space_group_name_H-M   'P 1'
#
loop_
_entity.id
_entity.type
_entity.pdbx_description
1 polymer ?
#
loop_
_entity_poly.entity_id
_entity_poly.type
_entity_poly.pdbx_seq_one_letter_code
_entity_poly.pdbx_strand_id
1 'polypeptide(L)'
;MPWSKNDYPDSMKNLPGHLRNKAIDIANALVEDNKDEARAIAIGIAQARKYYEDDNHERPEYHVIADGEDWVLKRKDGKRAIRREDTKEDLIDEAKEYVKDHDGILFVHNKDGEVSQRLYD
;
A
#
# COMPACT_ATOMS: atom_id res chain seq x y z
N MET A 1 -5.75 -1.56 -22.88
CA MET A 1 -4.59 -2.19 -22.19
C MET A 1 -4.84 -2.05 -20.70
N PRO A 2 -4.43 -3.01 -19.85
CA PRO A 2 -4.64 -2.89 -18.42
C PRO A 2 -3.84 -1.71 -17.84
N TRP A 3 -4.44 -0.98 -16.91
CA TRP A 3 -3.85 0.16 -16.22
C TRP A 3 -2.85 -0.30 -15.15
N SER A 4 -1.89 0.56 -14.81
CA SER A 4 -0.87 0.32 -13.80
C SER A 4 -0.78 1.48 -12.79
N LYS A 5 0.02 1.30 -11.73
CA LYS A 5 0.23 2.33 -10.69
C LYS A 5 0.84 3.63 -11.22
N ASN A 6 1.53 3.57 -12.36
CA ASN A 6 2.22 4.70 -12.99
C ASN A 6 1.52 5.15 -14.29
N ASP A 7 0.57 4.37 -14.79
CA ASP A 7 -0.14 4.63 -16.04
C ASP A 7 -1.61 4.24 -15.88
N TYR A 8 -2.43 5.23 -15.51
CA TYR A 8 -3.83 5.04 -15.13
C TYR A 8 -4.72 6.14 -15.73
N PRO A 9 -6.05 5.96 -15.79
CA PRO A 9 -6.95 6.94 -16.37
C PRO A 9 -6.92 8.27 -15.62
N ASP A 10 -7.12 9.37 -16.35
CA ASP A 10 -7.24 10.72 -15.77
C ASP A 10 -8.29 10.81 -14.65
N SER A 11 -9.37 10.03 -14.74
CA SER A 11 -10.42 9.96 -13.70
C SER A 11 -9.90 9.48 -12.34
N MET A 12 -8.76 8.78 -12.30
CA MET A 12 -8.17 8.24 -11.07
C MET A 12 -7.06 9.12 -10.49
N LYS A 13 -6.59 10.16 -11.20
CA LYS A 13 -5.39 10.93 -10.81
C LYS A 13 -5.50 11.66 -9.47
N ASN A 14 -6.72 12.04 -9.09
CA ASN A 14 -6.99 12.76 -7.84
C ASN A 14 -7.43 11.84 -6.70
N LEU A 15 -7.42 10.51 -6.91
CA LEU A 15 -7.75 9.55 -5.86
C LEU A 15 -6.54 9.31 -4.94
N PRO A 16 -6.73 9.07 -3.64
CA PRO A 16 -5.68 8.55 -2.76
C PRO A 16 -5.01 7.31 -3.35
N GLY A 17 -3.73 7.11 -3.06
CA GLY A 17 -2.93 6.02 -3.66
C GLY A 17 -3.55 4.62 -3.45
N HIS A 18 -3.97 4.32 -2.22
CA HIS A 18 -4.63 3.06 -1.86
C HIS A 18 -5.94 2.85 -2.64
N LEU A 19 -6.75 3.90 -2.74
CA LEU A 19 -8.02 3.89 -3.45
C LEU A 19 -7.83 3.70 -4.94
N ARG A 20 -6.84 4.40 -5.52
CA ARG A 20 -6.48 4.29 -6.93
C ARG A 20 -5.97 2.90 -7.27
N ASN A 21 -5.03 2.36 -6.49
CA ASN A 21 -4.46 1.04 -6.72
C ASN A 21 -5.55 -0.04 -6.69
N LYS A 22 -6.47 0.04 -5.72
CA LYS A 22 -7.61 -0.88 -5.65
C LYS A 22 -8.59 -0.71 -6.81
N ALA A 23 -8.86 0.54 -7.22
CA ALA A 23 -9.71 0.80 -8.36
C ALA A 23 -9.12 0.27 -9.67
N ILE A 24 -7.80 0.37 -9.86
CA ILE A 24 -7.07 -0.19 -11.00
C ILE A 24 -7.20 -1.71 -11.03
N ASP A 25 -6.94 -2.37 -9.89
CA ASP A 25 -7.04 -3.83 -9.74
C ASP A 25 -8.44 -4.35 -10.16
N ILE A 26 -9.49 -3.73 -9.61
CA ILE A 26 -10.88 -4.07 -9.94
C ILE A 26 -11.21 -3.74 -11.40
N ALA A 27 -10.84 -2.56 -11.88
CA ALA A 27 -11.17 -2.14 -13.25
C ALA A 27 -10.46 -3.02 -14.29
N ASN A 28 -9.20 -3.40 -14.06
CA ASN A 28 -8.47 -4.33 -14.93
C ASN A 28 -9.18 -5.68 -15.01
N ALA A 29 -9.56 -6.27 -13.88
CA ALA A 29 -10.30 -7.54 -13.87
C ALA A 29 -11.62 -7.45 -14.65
N LEU A 30 -12.31 -6.31 -14.59
CA LEU A 30 -13.54 -6.09 -15.36
C LEU A 30 -13.29 -5.94 -16.86
N VAL A 31 -12.20 -5.29 -17.26
CA VAL A 31 -11.81 -5.16 -18.68
C VAL A 31 -11.37 -6.51 -19.25
N GLU A 32 -10.65 -7.33 -18.48
CA GLU A 32 -10.34 -8.71 -18.84
C GLU A 32 -11.61 -9.54 -19.11
N ASP A 33 -12.68 -9.27 -18.36
CA ASP A 33 -14.03 -9.81 -18.56
C ASP A 33 -14.82 -9.15 -19.71
N ASN A 34 -14.14 -8.41 -20.61
CA ASN A 34 -14.72 -7.67 -21.74
C ASN A 34 -15.76 -6.61 -21.35
N LYS A 35 -15.69 -6.04 -20.13
CA LYS A 35 -16.51 -4.87 -19.80
C LYS A 35 -15.93 -3.61 -20.45
N ASP A 36 -16.83 -2.70 -20.80
CA ASP A 36 -16.49 -1.37 -21.28
C ASP A 36 -15.55 -0.64 -20.30
N GLU A 37 -14.49 -0.02 -20.83
CA GLU A 37 -13.43 0.61 -20.02
C GLU A 37 -13.98 1.73 -19.14
N ALA A 38 -14.84 2.61 -19.66
CA ALA A 38 -15.40 3.71 -18.88
C ALA A 38 -16.29 3.19 -17.74
N ARG A 39 -17.08 2.14 -18.01
CA ARG A 39 -17.88 1.46 -16.99
C ARG A 39 -17.01 0.72 -15.97
N ALA A 40 -15.95 0.05 -16.40
CA ALA A 40 -15.01 -0.64 -15.53
C ALA A 40 -14.31 0.33 -14.57
N ILE A 41 -13.89 1.50 -15.05
CA ILE A 41 -13.31 2.58 -14.23
C ILE A 41 -14.31 3.04 -13.17
N ALA A 42 -15.55 3.35 -13.56
CA ALA A 42 -16.57 3.82 -12.64
C ALA A 42 -16.89 2.79 -11.54
N ILE A 43 -17.05 1.52 -11.92
CA ILE A 43 -17.28 0.42 -10.98
C ILE A 43 -16.06 0.23 -10.07
N GLY A 44 -14.84 0.25 -10.63
CA GLY A 44 -13.60 0.11 -9.87
C GLY A 44 -13.46 1.17 -8.78
N ILE A 45 -13.72 2.44 -9.10
CA ILE A 45 -13.68 3.54 -8.11
C ILE A 45 -14.75 3.32 -7.02
N ALA A 46 -15.98 2.97 -7.41
CA ALA A 46 -17.07 2.77 -6.46
C ALA A 46 -16.81 1.60 -5.50
N GLN A 47 -16.32 0.46 -6.03
CA GLN A 47 -15.98 -0.70 -5.22
C GLN A 47 -14.75 -0.46 -4.35
N ALA A 48 -13.74 0.25 -4.86
CA ALA A 48 -12.58 0.63 -4.06
C ALA A 48 -13.00 1.50 -2.87
N ARG A 49 -13.90 2.48 -3.06
CA ARG A 49 -14.40 3.31 -1.94
C ARG A 49 -15.11 2.47 -0.90
N LYS A 50 -16.03 1.64 -1.36
CA LYS A 50 -16.78 0.73 -0.49
C LYS A 50 -15.85 -0.20 0.31
N TYR A 51 -14.76 -0.67 -0.31
CA TYR A 51 -13.78 -1.54 0.35
C TYR A 51 -13.09 -0.87 1.54
N TYR A 52 -12.80 0.44 1.46
CA TYR A 52 -12.14 1.19 2.54
C TYR A 52 -13.11 1.91 3.48
N GLU A 53 -14.37 2.13 3.06
CA GLU A 53 -15.44 2.66 3.92
C GLU A 53 -16.01 1.60 4.86
N ASP A 54 -15.80 0.31 4.58
CA ASP A 54 -16.19 -0.78 5.48
C ASP A 54 -15.20 -0.85 6.66
N ASP A 55 -15.68 -0.49 7.86
CA ASP A 55 -14.90 -0.44 9.12
C ASP A 55 -14.23 -1.78 9.50
N ASN A 56 -14.55 -2.90 8.82
CA ASN A 56 -13.87 -4.18 9.03
C ASN A 56 -12.55 -4.34 8.25
N HIS A 57 -12.14 -3.36 7.45
CA HIS A 57 -10.91 -3.47 6.65
C HIS A 57 -9.68 -2.89 7.36
N GLU A 58 -9.07 -3.68 8.23
CA GLU A 58 -7.76 -3.34 8.81
C GLU A 58 -6.66 -3.43 7.75
N ARG A 59 -6.11 -2.26 7.37
CA ARG A 59 -4.93 -2.20 6.51
C ARG A 59 -3.73 -2.81 7.23
N PRO A 60 -2.90 -3.60 6.54
CA PRO A 60 -1.76 -4.25 7.18
C PRO A 60 -0.76 -3.20 7.68
N GLU A 61 -0.45 -3.27 8.97
CA GLU A 61 0.56 -2.42 9.59
C GLU A 61 1.95 -3.03 9.43
N TYR A 62 2.89 -2.23 8.94
CA TYR A 62 4.29 -2.58 8.76
C TYR A 62 5.16 -1.66 9.58
N HIS A 63 6.16 -2.23 10.24
CA HIS A 63 7.00 -1.57 11.22
C HIS A 63 8.45 -1.68 10.78
N VAL A 64 9.12 -0.54 10.68
CA VAL A 64 10.59 -0.44 10.60
C VAL A 64 11.12 -0.25 12.01
N ILE A 65 11.81 -1.28 12.53
CA ILE A 65 12.33 -1.32 13.90
C ILE A 65 13.82 -1.62 13.90
N ALA A 66 14.54 -1.14 14.91
CA ALA A 66 15.92 -1.53 15.16
C ALA A 66 15.99 -2.96 15.71
N ASP A 67 16.94 -3.76 15.23
CA ASP A 67 17.19 -5.14 15.64
C ASP A 67 18.70 -5.34 15.82
N GLY A 68 19.22 -4.98 17.00
CA GLY A 68 20.66 -4.97 17.26
C GLY A 68 21.35 -3.80 16.55
N GLU A 69 22.29 -4.11 15.66
CA GLU A 69 22.99 -3.11 14.83
C GLU A 69 22.23 -2.81 13.53
N ASP A 70 21.30 -3.68 13.14
CA ASP A 70 20.56 -3.60 11.88
C ASP A 70 19.17 -2.97 12.07
N TRP A 71 18.51 -2.72 10.93
CA TRP A 71 17.11 -2.33 10.85
C TRP A 71 16.31 -3.39 10.10
N VAL A 72 15.08 -3.65 10.55
CA VAL A 72 14.20 -4.65 9.92
C VAL A 72 12.81 -4.12 9.65
N LEU A 73 12.27 -4.49 8.49
CA LEU A 73 10.87 -4.27 8.13
C LEU A 73 10.08 -5.51 8.53
N LYS A 74 8.98 -5.34 9.26
CA LYS A 74 8.16 -6.46 9.74
C LYS A 74 6.70 -6.07 9.78
N ARG A 75 5.80 -6.99 9.41
CA ARG A 75 4.36 -6.81 9.62
C ARG A 75 4.04 -6.91 11.12
N LYS A 76 3.11 -6.11 11.65
CA LYS A 76 2.69 -6.11 13.06
C LYS A 76 2.48 -7.50 13.64
N ASP A 77 1.70 -8.32 12.95
CA ASP A 77 1.39 -9.71 13.36
C ASP A 77 2.35 -10.76 12.76
N GLY A 78 3.37 -10.31 12.03
CA GLY A 78 4.36 -11.16 11.41
C GLY A 78 5.34 -11.74 12.43
N LYS A 79 5.86 -12.94 12.18
CA LYS A 79 6.95 -13.51 13.01
C LYS A 79 8.34 -13.22 12.43
N ARG A 80 8.44 -13.01 11.12
CA ARG A 80 9.70 -12.89 10.37
C ARG A 80 9.88 -11.47 9.84
N ALA A 81 11.12 -11.02 9.78
CA ALA A 81 11.49 -9.83 9.01
C ALA A 81 11.23 -10.07 7.52
N ILE A 82 10.68 -9.06 6.85
CA ILE A 82 10.43 -9.00 5.41
C ILE A 82 11.69 -8.52 4.70
N ARG A 83 12.37 -7.53 5.30
CA ARG A 83 13.65 -6.95 4.85
C ARG A 83 14.53 -6.64 6.05
N ARG A 84 15.84 -6.58 5.81
CA ARG A 84 16.88 -6.22 6.78
C ARG A 84 17.94 -5.42 6.06
N GLU A 85 18.29 -4.26 6.59
CA GLU A 85 19.37 -3.42 6.09
C GLU A 85 20.22 -2.90 7.24
N ASP A 86 21.45 -2.49 6.94
CA ASP A 86 22.41 -1.96 7.93
C ASP A 86 21.97 -0.57 8.43
N THR A 87 21.29 0.22 7.58
CA THR A 87 20.87 1.58 7.93
C THR A 87 19.35 1.76 7.91
N LYS A 88 18.88 2.68 8.74
CA LYS A 88 17.47 3.07 8.81
C LYS A 88 17.00 3.66 7.48
N GLU A 89 17.84 4.47 6.86
CA GLU A 89 17.50 5.26 5.67
C GLU A 89 17.29 4.36 4.46
N ASP A 90 18.22 3.42 4.24
CA ASP A 90 18.12 2.44 3.14
C ASP A 90 16.86 1.58 3.30
N LEU A 91 16.60 1.08 4.51
CA LEU A 91 15.40 0.29 4.77
C LEU A 91 14.11 1.08 4.56
N ILE A 92 14.08 2.36 4.95
CA ILE A 92 12.88 3.19 4.82
C ILE A 92 12.45 3.31 3.36
N ASP A 93 13.38 3.50 2.44
CA ASP A 93 13.03 3.68 1.04
C ASP A 93 12.48 2.39 0.41
N GLU A 94 13.06 1.24 0.72
CA GLU A 94 12.48 -0.06 0.34
C GLU A 94 11.14 -0.33 1.02
N ALA A 95 11.02 0.02 2.30
CA ALA A 95 9.79 -0.17 3.06
C ALA A 95 8.65 0.67 2.49
N LYS A 96 8.90 1.92 2.08
CA LYS A 96 7.89 2.77 1.43
C LYS A 96 7.31 2.11 0.18
N GLU A 97 8.16 1.57 -0.68
CA GLU A 97 7.73 0.89 -1.90
C GLU A 97 6.93 -0.37 -1.56
N TYR A 98 7.47 -1.23 -0.70
CA TYR A 98 6.82 -2.48 -0.29
C TYR A 98 5.45 -2.24 0.34
N VAL A 99 5.36 -1.28 1.27
CA VAL A 99 4.11 -0.98 2.00
C VAL A 99 3.07 -0.37 1.08
N LYS A 100 3.47 0.56 0.20
CA LYS A 100 2.57 1.12 -0.84
C LYS A 100 2.03 0.03 -1.77
N ASP A 101 2.85 -0.96 -2.07
CA ASP A 101 2.49 -2.07 -2.94
C ASP A 101 1.53 -3.08 -2.30
N HIS A 102 1.61 -3.24 -0.99
CA HIS A 102 0.74 -4.12 -0.19
C HIS A 102 -0.40 -3.37 0.50
N ASP A 103 -0.63 -2.11 0.11
CA ASP A 103 -1.69 -1.27 0.64
C ASP A 103 -1.66 -1.08 2.17
N GLY A 104 -0.46 -1.16 2.75
CA GLY A 104 -0.28 -1.09 4.19
C GLY A 104 -0.02 0.31 4.73
N ILE A 105 0.07 0.39 6.04
CA ILE A 105 0.49 1.59 6.78
C ILE A 105 1.90 1.35 7.29
N LEU A 106 2.80 2.31 7.06
CA LEU A 106 4.20 2.20 7.47
C LEU A 106 4.44 2.99 8.75
N PHE A 107 4.89 2.31 9.79
CA PHE A 107 5.33 2.86 11.06
C PHE A 107 6.86 2.78 11.12
N VAL A 108 7.51 3.92 11.23
CA VAL A 108 8.95 4.01 11.39
C VAL A 108 9.25 4.29 12.84
N HIS A 109 10.05 3.43 13.47
CA HIS A 109 10.43 3.55 14.87
C HIS A 109 11.82 4.20 15.02
N ASN A 110 12.09 4.75 16.19
CA ASN A 110 13.43 5.12 16.63
C ASN A 110 14.16 3.91 17.24
N LYS A 111 15.45 4.07 17.54
CA LYS A 111 16.23 3.03 18.22
C LYS A 111 15.64 2.66 19.60
N ASP A 112 14.94 3.61 20.23
CA ASP A 112 14.25 3.43 21.51
C ASP A 112 12.89 2.70 21.38
N GLY A 113 12.47 2.35 20.16
CA GLY A 113 11.23 1.63 19.89
C GLY A 113 9.99 2.50 19.75
N GLU A 114 10.07 3.81 20.01
CA GLU A 114 8.97 4.75 19.81
C GLU A 114 8.72 5.03 18.32
N VAL A 115 7.45 5.22 17.93
CA VAL A 115 7.08 5.58 16.55
C VAL A 115 7.50 7.03 16.28
N SER A 116 8.45 7.21 15.36
CA SER A 116 8.90 8.53 14.90
C SER A 116 8.06 9.07 13.76
N GLN A 117 7.57 8.18 12.90
CA GLN A 117 6.82 8.56 11.70
C GLN A 117 5.77 7.52 11.36
N ARG A 118 4.61 7.98 10.90
CA ARG A 118 3.56 7.17 10.29
C ARG A 118 3.35 7.66 8.86
N LEU A 119 3.35 6.74 7.92
CA LEU A 119 3.18 7.00 6.49
C LEU A 119 2.02 6.17 5.94
N TYR A 120 1.33 6.75 4.96
CA TYR A 120 0.18 6.14 4.30
C TYR A 120 -0.99 5.84 5.25
N ASP A 121 -1.15 6.59 6.34
CA ASP A 121 -2.36 6.52 7.16
C ASP A 121 -3.60 6.98 6.38
#